data_AF-A0A970IKG5-F1
#
_entry.id   AF-A0A970IKG5-F1
#
_cell.length_a   1.000
_cell.length_b   1.000
_cell.length_c   1.000
_cell.angle_alpha   90.00
_cell.angle_beta   90.00
_cell.angle_gamma   90.00
#
_symmetry.space_group_name_H-M   'P 1'
#
loop_
_entity.id
_entity.type
_entity.pdbx_description
1 polymer ?
#
loop_
_entity_poly.entity_id
_entity_poly.type
_entity_poly.pdbx_seq_one_letter_code
_entity_poly.pdbx_strand_id
1 'polypeptide(L)' 'MDIVLAGVGGQGTLVAGRLLGAVAQTLSKDVKVSEVHGMSQRGGSVITYARLGDEVFSPTVEEGRADFLLAFEE' A
#
# COMPACT_ATOMS: atom_id res chain seq x y z
N MET A 1 9.06 0.73 7.43
CA MET A 1 9.26 0.65 5.98
C MET A 1 7.91 0.89 5.36
N ASP A 2 7.82 1.99 4.64
CA ASP A 2 6.57 2.64 4.25
C ASP A 2 6.51 2.65 2.73
N ILE A 3 5.65 1.82 2.17
CA ILE A 3 5.48 1.66 0.73
C ILE A 3 4.14 2.25 0.32
N VAL A 4 4.16 3.11 -0.69
CA VAL A 4 2.97 3.66 -1.34
C VAL A 4 2.86 3.08 -2.75
N LEU A 5 1.72 2.48 -3.05
CA LEU A 5 1.36 1.99 -4.38
C LEU A 5 0.29 2.92 -4.93
N ALA A 6 0.53 3.53 -6.09
CA ALA A 6 -0.43 4.41 -6.76
C ALA A 6 -0.83 3.78 -8.10
N GLY A 7 -2.11 3.82 -8.43
CA GLY A 7 -2.58 3.31 -9.71
C GLY A 7 -4.05 3.62 -9.94
N VAL A 8 -4.65 2.92 -10.90
CA VAL A 8 -6.08 2.98 -11.21
C VAL A 8 -6.76 1.70 -10.74
N GLY A 9 -8.00 1.80 -10.25
CA GLY A 9 -8.78 0.65 -9.82
C GLY A 9 -8.84 -0.44 -10.89
N GLY A 10 -8.37 -1.64 -10.57
CA GLY A 10 -8.26 -2.78 -11.49
C GLY A 10 -6.84 -3.14 -11.93
N GLN A 11 -5.83 -2.29 -11.67
CA GLN A 11 -4.42 -2.51 -12.04
C GLN A 11 -3.63 -3.44 -11.09
N GLY A 12 -4.28 -3.97 -10.04
CA GLY A 12 -3.66 -4.93 -9.13
C GLY A 12 -2.87 -4.31 -7.96
N THR A 13 -3.01 -3.02 -7.67
CA THR A 13 -2.42 -2.35 -6.48
C THR A 13 -2.73 -3.09 -5.17
N LEU A 14 -3.98 -3.50 -4.97
CA LEU A 14 -4.39 -4.29 -3.80
C LEU A 14 -3.69 -5.66 -3.73
N VAL A 15 -3.54 -6.33 -4.87
CA VAL A 15 -2.90 -7.65 -4.95
C VAL A 15 -1.42 -7.52 -4.61
N ALA A 16 -0.74 -6.51 -5.16
CA ALA A 16 0.63 -6.19 -4.82
C ALA A 16 0.80 -5.87 -3.31
N GLY A 17 -0.09 -5.04 -2.75
CA GLY A 17 -0.09 -4.73 -1.31
C GLY A 17 -0.27 -5.97 -0.42
N ARG A 18 -1.16 -6.90 -0.81
CA ARG A 18 -1.36 -8.17 -0.10
C ARG A 18 -0.14 -9.09 -0.19
N LEU A 19 0.52 -9.16 -1.35
CA LEU A 19 1.76 -9.92 -1.53
C LEU A 19 2.88 -9.37 -0.64
N LEU A 20 3.05 -8.04 -0.58
CA LEU A 20 3.98 -7.39 0.34
C LEU A 20 3.66 -7.74 1.79
N GLY A 21 2.38 -7.73 2.17
CA GLY A 21 1.91 -8.14 3.50
C GLY A 21 2.19 -9.62 3.82
N ALA A 22 2.04 -10.51 2.85
CA ALA A 22 2.37 -11.93 3.03
C ALA A 22 3.88 -12.13 3.24
N VAL A 23 4.71 -11.46 2.44
CA VAL A 23 6.17 -11.50 2.59
C VAL A 23 6.58 -10.91 3.95
N ALA A 24 5.99 -9.80 4.39
CA ALA A 24 6.25 -9.20 5.70
C ALA A 24 6.04 -10.19 6.86
N GLN A 25 4.96 -10.96 6.81
CA GLN A 25 4.65 -11.97 7.81
C GLN A 25 5.72 -13.08 7.85
N THR A 26 6.26 -13.49 6.69
CA THR A 26 7.39 -14.46 6.66
C THR A 26 8.66 -13.91 7.31
N LEU A 27 8.80 -12.59 7.39
CA LEU A 27 9.92 -11.90 8.04
C LEU A 27 9.65 -11.60 9.53
N SER A 28 8.54 -12.09 10.10
CA SER A 28 8.14 -11.83 11.49
C SER A 28 8.00 -10.34 11.81
N LYS A 29 7.52 -9.53 10.85
CA LYS A 29 7.23 -8.11 11.01
C LYS A 29 5.72 -7.88 11.14
N ASP A 30 5.33 -6.89 11.95
CA ASP A 30 3.97 -6.35 11.90
C ASP A 30 3.77 -5.63 10.56
N VAL A 31 2.61 -5.83 9.96
CA VAL A 31 2.25 -5.24 8.68
C VAL A 31 0.81 -4.76 8.68
N LYS A 32 0.62 -3.53 8.19
CA LYS A 32 -0.71 -2.97 7.96
C LYS A 32 -0.80 -2.51 6.51
N VAL A 33 -1.80 -3.01 5.81
CA VAL A 33 -2.10 -2.65 4.43
C VAL A 33 -3.47 -1.97 4.40
N SER A 34 -3.54 -0.79 3.79
CA SER A 34 -4.80 -0.07 3.60
C SER A 34 -4.87 0.49 2.21
N GLU A 35 -5.99 0.23 1.53
CA GLU A 35 -6.30 0.80 0.24
C GLU A 35 -7.28 1.95 0.41
N VAL A 36 -6.83 3.14 0.04
CA VAL A 36 -7.64 4.35 -0.06
C VAL A 36 -8.11 4.47 -1.50
N HIS A 37 -9.40 4.21 -1.70
CA HIS A 37 -10.06 4.44 -2.97
C HIS A 37 -10.60 5.87 -2.99
N GLY A 38 -10.42 6.59 -4.10
CA GLY A 38 -11.29 7.73 -4.38
C GLY A 38 -12.75 7.27 -4.53
N MET A 39 -13.73 8.19 -4.50
CA MET A 39 -15.17 7.89 -4.64
C MET A 39 -15.57 7.14 -5.93
N SER A 40 -14.64 6.81 -6.82
CA SER A 40 -14.86 6.03 -8.04
C SER A 40 -14.09 4.70 -7.99
N GLN A 41 -14.82 3.58 -7.85
CA GLN A 41 -14.26 2.23 -7.74
C GLN A 41 -13.82 1.62 -9.09
N ARG A 42 -14.12 2.25 -10.22
CA ARG A 42 -13.68 1.81 -11.56
C ARG A 42 -13.16 3.00 -12.36
N GLY A 43 -11.88 2.95 -12.74
CA GLY A 43 -11.22 4.06 -13.44
C GLY A 43 -10.79 5.23 -12.55
N GLY A 44 -11.02 5.17 -11.23
CA GLY A 44 -10.54 6.16 -10.28
C GLY A 44 -9.12 5.86 -9.79
N SER A 45 -8.41 6.92 -9.37
CA SER A 45 -7.12 6.78 -8.70
C SER A 45 -7.30 6.04 -7.37
N VAL A 46 -6.44 5.06 -7.15
CA VAL A 46 -6.35 4.27 -5.92
C VAL A 46 -4.94 4.40 -5.37
N ILE A 47 -4.86 4.50 -4.04
CA ILE A 47 -3.60 4.51 -3.30
C ILE A 47 -3.65 3.35 -2.32
N THR A 48 -2.67 2.46 -2.37
CA THR A 48 -2.49 1.42 -1.36
C THR A 48 -1.25 1.72 -0.52
N TYR A 49 -1.44 1.82 0.78
CA TYR A 49 -0.36 1.88 1.76
C TYR A 49 -0.02 0.48 2.23
N ALA A 50 1.27 0.15 2.26
CA ALA A 50 1.79 -1.03 2.94
C ALA A 50 2.89 -0.59 3.90
N ARG A 51 2.63 -0.75 5.21
CA ARG A 51 3.58 -0.38 6.26
C ARG A 51 4.04 -1.60 7.03
N LEU A 52 5.36 -1.77 7.10
CA LEU A 52 6.03 -2.91 7.72
C LEU A 52 7.00 -2.42 8.80
N GLY A 53 6.99 -3.04 9.96
CA GLY A 53 7.88 -2.68 11.08
C GLY A 53 7.85 -3.72 12.19
N ASP A 54 8.57 -3.46 13.28
CA ASP A 54 8.46 -4.29 14.49
C ASP A 54 7.09 -4.10 15.16
N GLU A 55 6.57 -2.87 15.11
CA GLU A 55 5.22 -2.52 15.56
C GLU A 55 4.68 -1.40 14.67
N VAL A 56 3.46 -1.53 14.19
CA VAL A 56 2.82 -0.56 13.28
C VAL A 56 1.51 -0.11 13.90
N PHE A 57 1.33 1.17 14.20
CA PHE A 57 0.09 1.64 14.85
C PHE A 57 -0.97 2.15 13.88
N SER A 58 -0.56 2.57 12.69
CA SER A 58 -1.44 3.17 11.67
C SER A 58 -1.17 2.57 10.30
N PRO A 59 -2.20 2.38 9.46
CA PRO A 59 -2.02 1.90 8.10
C PRO A 59 -1.73 3.04 7.08
N THR A 60 -1.99 4.31 7.39
CA THR A 60 -1.83 5.46 6.47
C THR A 60 -0.46 6.14 6.51
N VAL A 61 0.26 6.20 5.39
CA VAL A 61 1.59 6.83 5.31
C VAL A 61 1.42 8.35 5.20
N GLU A 62 2.18 9.12 5.99
CA GLU A 62 2.15 10.58 5.92
C GLU A 62 2.86 11.11 4.67
N GLU A 63 2.45 12.29 4.21
CA GLU A 63 3.08 12.95 3.06
C GLU A 63 4.58 13.16 3.30
N GLY A 64 5.40 12.85 2.28
CA GLY A 64 6.86 12.95 2.36
C GLY A 64 7.54 11.87 3.23
N ARG A 65 6.79 10.86 3.70
CA ARG A 65 7.33 9.77 4.54
C ARG A 65 7.44 8.42 3.85
N ALA A 66 7.07 8.32 2.58
CA ALA A 66 7.22 7.07 1.83
C ALA A 66 8.71 6.75 1.62
N ASP A 67 9.12 5.54 2.00
CA ASP A 67 10.44 5.00 1.63
C ASP A 67 10.43 4.60 0.14
N PHE A 68 9.29 4.09 -0.34
CA PHE A 68 9.10 3.67 -1.73
C PHE A 68 7.75 4.17 -2.28
N LEU A 69 7.77 4.67 -3.51
CA LEU A 69 6.59 4.99 -4.29
C LEU A 69 6.60 4.16 -5.58
N LEU A 70 5.54 3.39 -5.79
CA LEU A 70 5.36 2.50 -6.93
C LEU A 70 4.12 2.95 -7.71
N ALA A 71 4.30 3.42 -8.94
CA ALA A 71 3.21 3.84 -9.81
C ALA A 71 2.92 2.76 -10.87
N PHE A 72 1.64 2.45 -11.05
CA PHE A 72 1.15 1.42 -11.99
C PHE A 72 0.52 2.03 -13.25
N GLU A 73 0.49 3.36 -13.38
CA GLU A 73 -0.09 4.12 -14.51
C GLU A 73 0.68 5.46 -14.69
N GLU A 74 0.60 6.05 -15.89
CA GLU A 74 1.09 7.40 -16.24
C GLU A 74 0.08 8.51 -15.89
#